data_AF-A0A2V5KLT9-F1
#
_entry.id   AF-A0A2V5KLT9-F1
#
_cell.length_a   1.000
_cell.length_b   1.000
_cell.length_c   1.000
_cell.angle_alpha   90.00
_cell.angle_beta   90.00
_cell.angle_gamma   90.00
#
_symmetry.space_group_name_H-M   'P 1'
#
loop_
_entity.id
_entity.type
_entity.pdbx_description
1 polymer ?
#
loop_
_entity_poly.entity_id
_entity_poly.type
_entity_poly.pdbx_seq_one_letter_code
_entity_poly.pdbx_strand_id
1 'polypeptide(L)' 'MKIFGDEKTYWCLSQLNLTDQQKIRIGSCAWSFQDWRGAFYLPDLPESRWLEFYANYFPAVEVDS' A
#
# COMPACT_ATOMS: atom_id res chain seq x y z
N MET A 1 16.05 -2.46 41.47
CA MET A 1 16.06 -1.41 40.43
C MET A 1 14.62 -1.12 40.05
N LYS A 2 14.00 -0.05 40.57
CA LYS A 2 12.61 0.31 40.27
C LYS A 2 12.67 1.32 39.10
N ILE A 3 12.24 0.90 37.91
CA ILE A 3 12.05 1.83 36.79
C ILE A 3 10.81 2.65 37.12
N PHE A 4 10.99 3.88 37.60
CA PHE A 4 9.91 4.87 37.69
C PHE A 4 9.64 5.37 36.28
N GLY A 5 8.56 4.91 35.65
CA GLY A 5 8.05 5.50 34.42
C GLY A 5 7.34 6.81 34.74
N ASP A 6 7.87 7.92 34.22
CA ASP A 6 7.28 9.27 34.34
C ASP A 6 5.91 9.30 33.61
N GLU A 7 4.94 9.98 34.21
CA GLU A 7 3.59 10.23 33.71
C GLU A 7 3.59 10.76 32.27
N LYS A 8 4.62 11.55 31.90
CA LYS A 8 4.82 12.02 30.51
C LYS A 8 4.95 10.89 29.48
N THR A 9 5.51 9.75 29.87
CA THR A 9 5.68 8.57 28.99
C THR A 9 4.32 7.94 28.65
N TYR A 10 3.42 7.88 29.63
CA TYR A 10 2.07 7.36 29.46
C TYR A 10 1.19 8.29 28.61
N TRP A 11 1.36 9.61 28.73
CA TRP A 11 0.69 10.60 27.88
C TRP A 11 1.14 10.54 26.41
N CYS A 12 2.40 10.18 26.14
CA CYS A 12 2.88 10.01 24.77
C CYS A 12 2.26 8.78 24.08
N LEU A 13 2.05 7.69 24.82
CA LEU A 13 1.45 6.47 24.30
C LEU A 13 -0.08 6.55 24.15
N SER A 14 -0.77 7.35 24.97
CA SER A 14 -2.22 7.54 24.84
C SER A 14 -2.62 8.39 23.62
N GLN A 15 -1.69 9.20 23.08
CA GLN A 15 -1.90 9.97 21.84
C GLN A 15 -1.63 9.16 20.57
N LEU A 16 -0.91 8.03 20.67
CA LEU A 16 -0.74 7.10 19.57
C LEU A 16 -1.84 6.04 19.65
N ASN A 17 -3.07 6.45 19.29
CA ASN A 17 -4.17 5.53 19.01
C ASN A 17 -3.86 4.72 17.74
N LEU A 18 -2.92 3.78 17.83
CA LEU A 18 -2.54 2.84 16.76
C LEU A 18 -3.68 1.85 16.42
N THR A 19 -4.75 1.86 17.21
CA THR A 19 -5.97 1.08 16.99
C THR A 19 -6.94 1.71 16.01
N ASP A 20 -6.72 2.96 15.58
CA ASP A 20 -7.38 3.49 14.40
C ASP A 20 -6.80 2.74 13.19
N GLN A 21 -7.54 1.75 12.68
CA GLN A 21 -7.08 0.84 11.63
C GLN A 21 -6.79 1.62 10.35
N GLN A 22 -5.57 2.15 10.23
CA GLN A 22 -5.07 2.71 8.99
C GLN A 22 -5.14 1.59 7.94
N LYS A 23 -6.02 1.77 6.94
CA LYS A 23 -6.16 0.82 5.83
C LYS A 23 -4.90 0.88 4.99
N ILE A 24 -3.94 0.02 5.29
CA ILE A 24 -2.73 -0.17 4.48
C ILE A 24 -3.16 -0.67 3.11
N ARG A 25 -2.77 0.07 2.06
CA ARG A 25 -2.98 -0.32 0.66
C ARG A 25 -1.61 -0.59 0.04
N ILE A 26 -1.49 -1.73 -0.63
CA ILE A 26 -0.27 -2.16 -1.30
C ILE A 26 -0.45 -2.00 -2.80
N GLY A 27 0.59 -1.52 -3.47
CA GLY A 27 0.61 -1.25 -4.90
C GLY A 27 2.04 -1.22 -5.44
N SER A 28 2.18 -0.80 -6.69
CA SER A 28 3.45 -0.64 -7.40
C SER A 28 3.65 0.80 -7.87
N CYS A 29 4.86 1.14 -8.32
CA CYS A 29 5.21 2.50 -8.75
C CYS A 29 4.63 2.89 -10.12
N ALA A 30 4.12 1.93 -10.88
CA ALA A 30 3.44 2.12 -12.17
C ALA A 30 2.72 0.82 -12.56
N TRP A 31 1.89 0.86 -13.60
CA TRP A 31 1.15 -0.31 -14.07
C TRP A 31 1.56 -0.78 -15.48
N SER A 32 2.25 0.04 -16.27
CA SER A 32 2.40 -0.15 -17.72
C SER A 32 3.71 -0.79 -18.17
N PHE A 33 4.10 -1.91 -17.55
CA PHE A 33 5.32 -2.63 -17.93
C PHE A 33 5.05 -3.74 -18.96
N GLN A 34 5.75 -3.72 -20.10
CA GLN A 34 5.65 -4.75 -21.15
C GLN A 34 6.02 -6.15 -20.64
N ASP A 35 7.05 -6.25 -19.79
CA ASP A 35 7.55 -7.52 -19.25
C ASP A 35 6.54 -8.23 -18.35
N TRP A 36 5.47 -7.54 -17.93
CA TRP A 36 4.39 -8.15 -17.16
C TRP A 36 3.41 -8.93 -18.04
N ARG A 37 3.45 -8.78 -19.37
CA ARG A 37 2.63 -9.56 -20.30
C ARG A 37 3.04 -11.04 -20.25
N GLY A 38 2.06 -11.92 -20.04
CA GLY A 38 2.25 -13.36 -19.88
C GLY A 38 2.62 -13.79 -18.46
N ALA A 39 3.24 -12.92 -17.65
CA ALA A 39 3.54 -13.19 -16.25
C ALA A 39 2.41 -12.74 -15.30
N PHE A 40 1.82 -11.57 -15.58
CA PHE A 40 0.75 -10.96 -14.80
C PHE A 40 -0.45 -10.57 -15.67
N TYR A 41 -0.20 -9.87 -16.78
CA TYR A 41 -1.24 -9.57 -17.78
C TYR A 41 -1.48 -10.75 -18.71
N LEU A 42 -2.72 -10.94 -19.16
CA LEU A 42 -3.01 -11.93 -20.19
C LEU A 42 -2.25 -11.57 -21.49
N PRO A 43 -1.76 -12.56 -22.27
CA PRO A 43 -0.96 -12.32 -23.47
C PRO A 43 -1.61 -11.36 -24.47
N ASP A 44 -2.92 -11.53 -24.70
CA ASP A 44 -3.67 -10.77 -25.71
C ASP A 44 -4.44 -9.58 -25.11
N LEU A 45 -4.14 -9.18 -23.87
CA LEU A 45 -4.83 -8.05 -23.22
C LEU A 45 -4.37 -6.71 -23.84
N PRO A 46 -5.31 -5.89 -24.39
CA PRO A 46 -4.97 -4.57 -24.89
C PRO A 46 -4.40 -3.67 -23.78
N GLU A 47 -3.36 -2.89 -24.10
CA GLU A 47 -2.67 -2.03 -23.12
C GLU A 47 -3.59 -1.00 -22.46
N SER A 48 -4.60 -0.53 -23.20
CA SER A 48 -5.63 0.37 -22.68
C SER A 48 -6.45 -0.22 -21.53
N ARG A 49 -6.46 -1.54 -21.35
CA ARG A 49 -7.14 -2.24 -20.26
C ARG A 49 -6.22 -2.69 -19.14
N TRP A 50 -4.91 -2.40 -19.22
CA TRP A 50 -3.96 -2.85 -18.19
C TRP A 50 -4.26 -2.27 -16.81
N LEU A 51 -4.60 -0.98 -16.73
CA LEU A 51 -4.96 -0.36 -15.46
C LEU A 51 -6.23 -0.97 -14.85
N GLU A 52 -7.25 -1.23 -15.68
CA GLU A 52 -8.47 -1.91 -15.27
C GLU A 52 -8.17 -3.31 -14.74
N PHE A 53 -7.36 -4.09 -15.47
CA PHE A 53 -6.93 -5.42 -15.02
C PHE A 53 -6.16 -5.34 -13.70
N TYR A 54 -5.15 -4.47 -13.62
CA TYR A 54 -4.33 -4.26 -12.42
C TYR A 54 -5.17 -3.92 -11.18
N ALA A 55 -6.18 -3.05 -11.33
CA ALA A 55 -7.05 -2.63 -10.25
C ALA A 55 -7.91 -3.76 -9.63
N ASN A 56 -8.06 -4.90 -10.33
CA ASN A 56 -8.71 -6.09 -9.77
C ASN A 56 -7.82 -6.83 -8.76
N TYR A 57 -6.50 -6.58 -8.74
CA TYR A 57 -5.54 -7.26 -7.87
C TYR A 57 -4.93 -6.33 -6.83
N PHE A 58 -4.58 -5.11 -7.22
CA PHE A 58 -3.92 -4.14 -6.37
C PHE A 58 -4.77 -2.89 -6.19
N PRO A 59 -5.08 -2.48 -4.94
CA PRO A 59 -5.93 -1.34 -4.67
C PRO A 59 -5.25 0.03 -4.81
N ALA A 60 -3.95 0.06 -5.16
CA ALA A 60 -3.18 1.30 -5.29
C ALA A 60 -2.09 1.18 -6.37
N VAL A 61 -1.74 2.32 -6.95
CA VAL A 61 -0.61 2.50 -7.87
C VAL A 61 -0.10 3.94 -7.73
N GLU A 62 1.21 4.14 -7.85
CA GLU A 62 1.81 5.48 -7.98
C GLU A 62 1.69 5.96 -9.42
N VAL A 63 1.53 7.26 -9.61
CA VAL A 63 1.47 7.89 -10.94
C VAL A 63 2.42 9.08 -10.95
N ASP A 64 3.37 9.06 -11.88
CA ASP A 64 4.30 10.16 -12.15
C ASP A 64 3.91 10.88 -13.47
N SER A 65 4.26 12.16 -13.61
CA SER A 65 3.86 13.02 -14.75
C SER A 65 5.03 13.62 -15.50
#